data_AF-A0A3M7MKU2-F1
#
_entry.id   AF-A0A3M7MKU2-F1
#
_cell.length_a   1.000
_cell.length_b   1.000
_cell.length_c   1.000
_cell.angle_alpha   90.00
_cell.angle_beta   90.00
_cell.angle_gamma   90.00
#
_symmetry.space_group_name_H-M   'P 1'
#
loop_
_entity.id
_entity.type
_entity.pdbx_description
1 polymer ?
#
loop_
_entity_poly.entity_id
_entity_poly.type
_entity_poly.pdbx_seq_one_letter_code
_entity_poly.pdbx_strand_id
1 'polypeptide(L)'
;MGKRKQKVADYIDNLDAWSMTGNWNPVGQWHDIHGDCKSGTRGKWTMRTMRTSEYKYKVQVLENGNIIKELEYPSEPSFEDVVGHLKAALGS
;
A
#
# COMPACT_ATOMS: atom_id res chain seq x y z
N MET A 1 27.92 -8.34 -10.28
CA MET A 1 26.84 -8.59 -9.28
C MET A 1 25.54 -8.03 -9.84
N GLY A 2 24.69 -8.88 -10.42
CA GLY A 2 23.40 -8.45 -10.94
C GLY A 2 22.52 -7.99 -9.78
N LYS A 3 22.17 -6.71 -9.73
CA LYS A 3 21.13 -6.22 -8.82
C LYS A 3 19.86 -7.00 -9.15
N ARG A 4 19.46 -7.97 -8.31
CA ARG A 4 18.15 -8.62 -8.41
C ARG A 4 17.14 -7.46 -8.53
N LYS A 5 16.43 -7.39 -9.66
CA LYS A 5 15.35 -6.42 -9.83
C LYS A 5 14.38 -6.68 -8.68
N GLN A 6 14.34 -5.78 -7.68
CA GLN A 6 13.35 -5.87 -6.60
C GLN A 6 11.98 -5.94 -7.26
N LYS A 7 11.27 -7.03 -7.03
CA LYS A 7 9.91 -7.23 -7.55
C LYS A 7 8.91 -6.57 -6.61
N VAL A 8 7.72 -6.30 -7.12
CA VAL A 8 6.59 -5.88 -6.29
C VAL A 8 6.27 -6.93 -5.23
N ALA A 9 6.39 -8.22 -5.57
CA ALA A 9 6.21 -9.34 -4.64
C ALA A 9 7.11 -9.20 -3.40
N ASP A 10 8.43 -8.94 -3.58
CA ASP A 10 9.34 -8.73 -2.45
C ASP A 10 8.90 -7.58 -1.54
N TYR A 11 8.37 -6.49 -2.09
CA TYR A 11 7.85 -5.38 -1.30
C TYR A 11 6.61 -5.80 -0.51
N ILE A 12 5.64 -6.43 -1.17
CA ILE A 12 4.37 -6.84 -0.59
C ILE A 12 4.55 -7.93 0.48
N ASP A 13 5.44 -8.90 0.26
CA ASP A 13 5.78 -9.94 1.24
C ASP A 13 6.40 -9.35 2.52
N ASN A 14 7.17 -8.27 2.38
CA ASN A 14 7.80 -7.56 3.50
C ASN A 14 6.87 -6.54 4.18
N LEU A 15 5.64 -6.35 3.72
CA LEU A 15 4.67 -5.49 4.41
C LEU A 15 4.33 -6.08 5.77
N ASP A 16 4.45 -5.24 6.79
CA ASP A 16 4.11 -5.55 8.17
C ASP A 16 2.99 -4.61 8.63
N ALA A 17 1.76 -5.13 8.66
CA ALA A 17 0.57 -4.37 9.04
C ALA A 17 0.68 -3.73 10.43
N TRP A 18 1.46 -4.32 11.34
CA TRP A 18 1.66 -3.84 12.71
C TRP A 18 2.57 -2.60 12.78
N SER A 19 3.52 -2.47 11.86
CA SER A 19 4.38 -1.29 11.73
C SER A 19 3.75 -0.19 10.88
N MET A 20 2.65 -0.49 10.18
CA MET A 20 1.99 0.43 9.28
C MET A 20 1.09 1.40 10.04
N THR A 21 1.26 2.69 9.74
CA THR A 21 0.50 3.78 10.32
C THR A 21 0.05 4.72 9.23
N GLY A 22 -1.19 5.16 9.30
CA GLY A 22 -1.73 6.11 8.36
C GLY A 22 -3.17 6.44 8.68
N ASN A 23 -3.72 7.38 7.91
CA ASN A 23 -5.05 7.91 8.17
C ASN A 23 -5.83 7.97 6.86
N TRP A 24 -7.14 7.80 6.98
CA TRP A 24 -8.07 7.87 5.85
C TRP A 24 -8.64 9.28 5.64
N ASN A 25 -8.28 10.21 6.52
CA ASN A 25 -8.80 11.58 6.57
C ASN A 25 -7.72 12.62 6.25
N PRO A 26 -8.08 13.76 5.61
CA PRO A 26 -9.44 14.12 5.17
C PRO A 26 -9.92 13.37 3.93
N VAL A 27 -11.24 13.33 3.75
CA VAL A 27 -11.93 12.72 2.61
C VAL A 27 -11.45 13.34 1.29
N GLY A 28 -11.25 12.50 0.28
CA GLY A 28 -10.83 12.89 -1.07
C GLY A 28 -9.33 13.20 -1.19
N GLN A 29 -8.53 12.94 -0.15
CA GLN A 29 -7.08 13.11 -0.19
C GLN A 29 -6.35 11.78 0.00
N TRP A 30 -5.33 11.56 -0.81
CA TRP A 30 -4.42 10.42 -0.67
C TRP A 30 -3.38 10.72 0.41
N HIS A 31 -3.25 9.79 1.35
CA HIS A 31 -2.26 9.84 2.42
C HIS A 31 -1.29 8.68 2.27
N ASP A 32 0.00 8.98 2.32
CA ASP A 32 1.03 7.94 2.31
C ASP A 32 1.01 7.18 3.64
N ILE A 33 1.03 5.85 3.56
CA ILE A 33 1.16 4.98 4.72
C ILE A 33 2.61 4.99 5.16
N HIS A 34 2.82 5.25 6.44
CA HIS A 34 4.13 5.18 7.07
C HIS A 34 4.39 3.76 7.55
N GLY A 35 5.62 3.28 7.43
CA GLY A 35 5.99 1.91 7.83
C GLY A 35 5.66 0.84 6.79
N ASP A 36 5.10 1.22 5.64
CA ASP A 36 4.88 0.33 4.49
C ASP A 36 6.20 -0.07 3.79
N CYS A 37 7.29 0.67 4.02
CA CYS A 37 8.50 0.54 3.23
C CYS A 37 9.75 0.58 4.13
N LYS A 38 10.69 -0.35 3.91
CA LYS A 38 12.02 -0.27 4.52
C LYS A 38 12.76 0.96 3.98
N SER A 39 13.64 1.55 4.79
CA SER A 39 14.36 2.79 4.44
C SER A 39 15.14 2.72 3.10
N GLY A 40 15.48 1.52 2.60
CA GLY A 40 16.17 1.30 1.32
C GLY A 40 15.28 1.08 0.10
N THR A 41 13.96 0.96 0.26
CA THR A 41 12.96 0.86 -0.83
C THR A 41 12.10 2.12 -0.94
N ARG A 42 12.30 3.06 0.00
CA ARG A 42 11.62 4.35 0.07
C ARG A 42 11.82 5.12 -1.24
N GLY A 43 10.72 5.45 -1.92
CA GLY A 43 10.70 6.13 -3.22
C GLY A 43 10.51 5.19 -4.43
N LYS A 44 10.82 3.89 -4.31
CA LYS A 44 10.45 2.91 -5.34
C LYS A 44 9.02 2.43 -5.15
N TRP A 45 8.64 2.09 -3.92
CA TRP A 45 7.29 1.61 -3.60
C TRP A 45 6.66 2.51 -2.56
N THR A 46 5.37 2.76 -2.71
CA THR A 46 4.59 3.57 -1.77
C THR A 46 3.16 3.05 -1.73
N MET A 47 2.65 2.82 -0.53
CA MET A 47 1.23 2.59 -0.30
C MET A 47 0.54 3.87 0.15
N ARG A 48 -0.65 4.14 -0.39
CA ARG A 48 -1.48 5.29 -0.05
C ARG A 48 -2.89 4.87 0.28
N THR A 49 -3.54 5.60 1.18
CA THR A 49 -4.93 5.40 1.56
C THR A 49 -5.74 6.67 1.34
N MET A 50 -7.02 6.50 1.01
CA MET A 50 -7.96 7.61 0.87
C MET A 50 -9.37 7.16 1.26
N ARG A 51 -10.09 7.98 2.02
CA ARG A 51 -11.56 7.86 2.13
C ARG A 51 -12.23 8.68 1.03
N THR A 52 -13.18 8.10 0.32
CA THR A 52 -13.97 8.80 -0.69
C THR A 52 -15.18 9.49 -0.06
N SER A 53 -15.76 10.46 -0.77
CA SER A 53 -16.99 11.14 -0.36
C SER A 53 -18.21 10.20 -0.30
N GLU A 54 -18.12 9.04 -0.94
CA GLU A 54 -19.13 7.97 -0.91
C GLU A 54 -18.96 7.02 0.28
N TYR A 55 -18.18 7.41 1.31
CA TYR A 55 -17.87 6.57 2.48
C TYR A 55 -17.11 5.28 2.16
N LYS A 56 -16.49 5.21 0.98
CA LYS A 56 -15.61 4.09 0.61
C LYS A 56 -14.18 4.38 0.99
N TYR A 57 -13.37 3.33 1.06
CA TYR A 57 -11.96 3.38 1.45
C TYR A 57 -11.14 2.80 0.31
N LYS A 58 -10.13 3.53 -0.15
CA LYS A 58 -9.28 3.13 -1.26
C LYS A 58 -7.83 3.00 -0.83
N VAL A 59 -7.18 1.96 -1.30
CA VAL A 59 -5.75 1.73 -1.13
C VAL A 59 -5.10 1.70 -2.50
N GLN A 60 -4.00 2.43 -2.68
CA GLN A 60 -3.17 2.34 -3.87
C GLN A 60 -1.75 1.90 -3.50
N VAL A 61 -1.17 1.06 -4.34
CA VAL A 61 0.26 0.78 -4.35
C VAL A 61 0.85 1.40 -5.61
N LEU A 62 1.97 2.09 -5.44
CA LEU A 62 2.68 2.74 -6.53
C LEU A 62 4.10 2.17 -6.69
N GLU A 63 4.55 2.04 -7.93
CA GLU A 63 5.94 1.80 -8.32
C GLU A 63 6.50 3.06 -9.01
N ASN A 64 7.52 3.68 -8.41
CA ASN A 64 8.14 4.92 -8.91
C ASN A 64 7.10 6.01 -9.24
N GLY A 65 6.06 6.13 -8.41
CA GLY A 65 4.97 7.08 -8.60
C GLY A 65 3.87 6.64 -9.58
N ASN A 66 3.98 5.47 -10.22
CA ASN A 66 2.94 4.91 -11.08
C ASN A 66 2.06 3.94 -10.31
N ILE A 67 0.74 4.05 -10.44
CA ILE A 67 -0.19 3.12 -9.80
C ILE A 67 -0.06 1.74 -10.46
N ILE A 68 0.25 0.73 -9.66
CA ILE A 68 0.31 -0.66 -10.11
C ILE A 68 -0.87 -1.49 -9.57
N LYS A 69 -1.49 -1.03 -8.48
CA LYS A 69 -2.62 -1.68 -7.86
C LYS A 69 -3.48 -0.67 -7.12
N GLU A 70 -4.79 -0.81 -7.25
CA GLU A 70 -5.80 -0.11 -6.47
C GLU A 70 -6.76 -1.15 -5.89
N LEU A 71 -7.17 -0.97 -4.63
CA LEU A 71 -8.19 -1.74 -3.93
C LEU A 71 -9.23 -0.76 -3.38
N GLU A 72 -10.50 -1.14 -3.44
CA GLU A 72 -11.63 -0.37 -2.89
C GLU A 72 -12.39 -1.23 -1.87
N TYR A 73 -12.79 -0.61 -0.77
CA TYR A 73 -13.50 -1.24 0.34
C TYR A 73 -14.75 -0.44 0.69
N PRO A 74 -15.88 -1.11 0.98
CA PRO A 74 -17.13 -0.44 1.39
C PRO A 74 -17.11 0.05 2.85
N SER A 75 -16.18 -0.42 3.66
CA SER A 75 -15.98 -0.03 5.07
C SER A 75 -14.48 0.15 5.35
N GLU A 76 -14.13 0.80 6.47
CA GLU A 76 -12.72 1.01 6.84
C GLU A 76 -12.03 -0.34 7.04
N PRO A 77 -11.04 -0.71 6.20
CA PRO A 77 -10.37 -2.00 6.33
C PRO A 77 -9.24 -1.89 7.36
N SER A 78 -8.94 -3.01 8.02
CA SER A 78 -7.71 -3.10 8.81
C SER A 78 -6.48 -3.15 7.88
N PHE A 79 -5.31 -2.72 8.37
CA PHE A 79 -4.07 -2.90 7.60
C PHE A 79 -3.74 -4.37 7.35
N GLU A 80 -4.15 -5.27 8.25
CA GLU A 80 -3.96 -6.72 8.08
C GLU A 80 -4.75 -7.25 6.88
N ASP A 81 -6.02 -6.86 6.73
CA ASP A 81 -6.85 -7.22 5.57
C ASP A 81 -6.26 -6.65 4.27
N VAL A 82 -5.82 -5.39 4.30
CA VAL A 82 -5.20 -4.74 3.15
C VAL A 82 -3.94 -5.47 2.71
N VAL A 83 -3.04 -5.78 3.65
CA VAL A 83 -1.80 -6.52 3.36
C VAL A 83 -2.13 -7.92 2.86
N GLY A 84 -3.11 -8.62 3.44
CA GLY A 84 -3.56 -9.93 2.99
C GLY A 84 -4.04 -9.92 1.53
N HIS A 85 -4.90 -8.96 1.17
CA HIS A 85 -5.38 -8.82 -0.21
C HIS A 85 -4.28 -8.43 -1.19
N LEU A 86 -3.34 -7.56 -0.77
CA LEU A 86 -2.20 -7.20 -1.60
C LEU A 86 -1.27 -8.39 -1.82
N LYS A 87 -0.96 -9.19 -0.78
CA LYS A 87 -0.18 -10.43 -0.89
C LYS A 87 -0.84 -11.42 -1.84
N ALA A 88 -2.15 -11.61 -1.74
CA ALA A 88 -2.90 -12.45 -2.66
C ALA A 88 -2.86 -11.93 -4.11
N ALA A 89 -2.85 -10.62 -4.31
CA ALA A 89 -2.89 -10.01 -5.64
C ALA A 89 -1.51 -9.86 -6.31
N LEU A 90 -0.43 -9.71 -5.55
CA LEU A 90 0.89 -9.30 -6.04
C LEU A 90 2.07 -10.13 -5.49
N GLY A 91 1.86 -10.98 -4.47
CA GLY A 91 2.90 -11.75 -3.79
C GLY A 91 3.28 -13.07 -4.48
N SER A 92 3.60 -13.05 -5.77
CA SER A 92 4.02 -14.25 -6.53
C SER A 92 5.30 -14.04 -7.36
#